data_AF-A0A7L4RU91-F1
#
_entry.id   AF-A0A7L4RU91-F1
#
_cell.length_a   1.000
_cell.length_b   1.000
_cell.length_c   1.000
_cell.angle_alpha   90.00
_cell.angle_beta   90.00
_cell.angle_gamma   90.00
#
_symmetry.space_group_name_H-M   'P 1'
#
loop_
_entity.id
_entity.type
_entity.pdbx_description
1 polymer ?
#
loop_
_entity_poly.entity_id
_entity_poly.type
_entity_poly.pdbx_seq_one_letter_code
_entity_poly.pdbx_strand_id
1 'polypeptide(L)'
;HFVEIPAHEIDSLRRKMSLNEVEGMKIAELIEKFKKRPDKIVIDLPDPNAAMFIRRISKYADVKEEIIAEHKADANWPAVSAASIIAKVTRDNVVASLEKKYGEMGSGYPADERTIAFLKKHKGEEFDFVRYSWSTAKRTIGKKSKKQSTLGQF
;
A
#
# COMPACT_ATOMS: atom_id res chain seq x y z
N HIS A 1 4.49 14.44 -9.73
CA HIS A 1 4.78 13.01 -9.92
C HIS A 1 4.16 12.23 -8.78
N PHE A 2 3.71 11.00 -9.01
CA PHE A 2 3.29 10.07 -7.96
C PHE A 2 3.74 8.65 -8.33
N VAL A 3 3.69 7.75 -7.36
CA VAL A 3 3.97 6.32 -7.54
C VAL A 3 2.80 5.54 -6.96
N GLU A 4 2.18 4.70 -7.77
CA GLU A 4 1.16 3.75 -7.34
C GLU A 4 1.81 2.37 -7.17
N ILE A 5 1.35 1.63 -6.16
CA ILE A 5 1.82 0.26 -5.89
C ILE A 5 0.58 -0.65 -5.92
N PRO A 6 0.42 -1.47 -6.97
CA PRO A 6 -0.67 -2.43 -7.06
C PRO A 6 -0.66 -3.45 -5.90
N ALA A 7 -1.83 -4.00 -5.56
CA ALA A 7 -1.95 -4.91 -4.42
C ALA A 7 -1.10 -6.19 -4.58
N HIS A 8 -1.05 -6.75 -5.80
CA HIS A 8 -0.21 -7.92 -6.09
C HIS A 8 1.29 -7.64 -5.92
N GLU A 9 1.75 -6.43 -6.27
CA GLU A 9 3.15 -6.02 -6.07
C GLU A 9 3.45 -5.91 -4.58
N ILE A 10 2.56 -5.30 -3.80
CA ILE A 10 2.67 -5.24 -2.33
C ILE A 10 2.75 -6.66 -1.75
N ASP A 11 1.86 -7.56 -2.14
CA ASP A 11 1.86 -8.95 -1.66
C ASP A 11 3.14 -9.71 -2.01
N SER A 12 3.72 -9.45 -3.18
CA SER A 12 4.99 -10.03 -3.62
C SER A 12 6.15 -9.51 -2.77
N LEU A 13 6.26 -8.19 -2.61
CA LEU A 13 7.32 -7.54 -1.85
C LEU A 13 7.25 -7.89 -0.36
N ARG A 14 6.05 -7.97 0.21
CA ARG A 14 5.82 -8.31 1.63
C ARG A 14 6.23 -9.73 2.02
N ARG A 15 6.55 -10.60 1.05
CA ARG A 15 7.19 -11.91 1.31
C ARG A 15 8.69 -11.79 1.60
N LYS A 16 9.31 -10.70 1.17
CA LYS A 16 10.77 -10.49 1.22
C LYS A 16 11.18 -9.36 2.16
N MET A 17 10.30 -8.39 2.42
CA MET A 17 10.61 -7.21 3.22
C MET A 17 9.39 -6.67 3.99
N SER A 18 9.64 -5.78 4.95
CA SER A 18 8.58 -5.11 5.73
C SER A 18 7.87 -4.03 4.90
N LEU A 19 6.69 -3.55 5.35
CA LEU A 19 6.00 -2.45 4.67
C LEU A 19 6.85 -1.19 4.63
N ASN A 20 7.48 -0.86 5.75
CA ASN A 20 8.33 0.33 5.86
C ASN A 20 9.52 0.26 4.90
N GLU A 21 10.05 -0.93 4.59
CA GLU A 21 11.07 -1.09 3.55
C GLU A 21 10.50 -0.84 2.15
N VAL A 22 9.29 -1.36 1.87
CA VAL A 22 8.58 -1.09 0.60
C VAL A 22 8.33 0.40 0.42
N GLU A 23 7.87 1.09 1.48
CA GLU A 23 7.61 2.53 1.47
C GLU A 23 8.91 3.31 1.23
N GLY A 24 10.00 2.98 1.94
CA GLY A 24 11.30 3.59 1.72
C GLY A 24 11.81 3.40 0.29
N MET A 25 11.69 2.19 -0.27
CA MET A 25 12.05 1.88 -1.65
C MET A 25 11.23 2.70 -2.66
N LYS A 26 9.93 2.89 -2.43
CA LYS A 26 9.05 3.60 -3.36
C LYS A 26 9.16 5.12 -3.24
N ILE A 27 9.50 5.63 -2.06
CA ILE A 27 9.90 7.03 -1.89
C ILE A 27 11.21 7.29 -2.64
N ALA A 28 12.21 6.40 -2.52
CA ALA A 28 13.45 6.50 -3.28
C ALA A 28 13.17 6.51 -4.80
N GLU A 29 12.32 5.61 -5.30
CA GLU A 29 11.87 5.60 -6.71
C GLU A 29 11.25 6.96 -7.10
N LEU A 30 10.42 7.54 -6.24
CA LEU A 30 9.80 8.84 -6.50
C LEU A 30 10.82 9.98 -6.54
N ILE A 31 11.82 9.99 -5.64
CA ILE A 31 12.91 10.99 -5.62
C ILE A 31 13.68 10.96 -6.94
N GLU A 32 14.05 9.76 -7.41
CA GLU A 32 14.79 9.57 -8.66
C GLU A 32 13.99 10.01 -9.91
N LYS A 33 12.65 10.07 -9.85
CA LYS A 33 11.81 10.57 -10.96
C LYS A 33 11.90 12.08 -11.16
N PHE A 34 12.37 12.85 -10.18
CA PHE A 34 12.49 14.30 -10.32
C PHE A 34 13.74 14.67 -11.12
N LYS A 35 13.53 15.23 -12.33
CA LYS A 35 14.62 15.75 -13.18
C LYS A 35 15.47 16.82 -12.48
N LYS A 36 14.82 17.68 -11.69
CA LYS A 36 15.45 18.65 -10.81
C LYS A 36 15.02 18.33 -9.39
N ARG A 37 15.97 17.84 -8.58
CA ARG A 37 15.71 17.49 -7.19
C ARG A 37 15.67 18.75 -6.33
N PRO A 38 14.80 18.78 -5.30
CA PRO A 38 14.74 19.91 -4.37
C PRO A 38 15.92 19.88 -3.40
N ASP A 39 16.27 21.01 -2.80
CA ASP A 39 17.34 21.06 -1.78
C ASP A 39 16.92 20.36 -0.47
N LYS A 40 15.60 20.31 -0.22
CA LYS A 40 14.99 19.75 0.99
C LYS A 40 13.82 18.83 0.64
N ILE A 41 13.77 17.68 1.29
CA ILE A 41 12.69 16.69 1.18
C ILE A 41 12.09 16.48 2.57
N VAL A 42 10.78 16.70 2.70
CA VAL A 42 10.05 16.46 3.94
C VAL A 42 9.13 15.27 3.76
N ILE A 43 9.15 14.34 4.72
CA ILE A 43 8.46 13.05 4.66
C ILE A 43 7.59 12.89 5.90
N ASP A 44 6.32 12.55 5.70
CA ASP A 44 5.48 12.06 6.79
C ASP A 44 5.92 10.63 7.16
N LEU A 45 6.40 10.47 8.38
CA LEU A 45 7.17 9.31 8.83
C LEU A 45 6.24 8.14 9.23
N PRO A 46 6.25 7.00 8.49
CA PRO A 46 5.45 5.82 8.84
C PRO A 46 6.18 4.87 9.82
N ASP A 47 7.49 5.05 10.00
CA ASP A 47 8.34 4.20 10.85
C ASP A 47 8.53 4.85 12.24
N PRO A 48 8.52 4.10 13.35
CA PRO A 48 8.80 4.67 14.68
C PRO A 48 10.16 5.38 14.79
N ASN A 49 11.11 5.10 13.89
CA ASN A 49 12.44 5.68 13.92
C ASN A 49 12.77 6.41 12.60
N ALA A 50 12.82 7.73 12.67
CA ALA A 50 13.12 8.62 11.54
C ALA A 50 14.45 8.28 10.86
N ALA A 51 15.53 8.14 11.64
CA ALA A 51 16.86 7.87 11.12
C ALA A 51 16.94 6.52 10.40
N MET A 52 16.26 5.50 10.95
CA MET A 52 16.15 4.21 10.30
C MET A 52 15.38 4.31 8.99
N PHE A 53 14.28 5.07 8.95
CA PHE A 53 13.50 5.24 7.73
C PHE A 53 14.28 5.95 6.63
N ILE A 54 14.98 7.04 6.97
CA ILE A 54 15.89 7.73 6.05
C ILE A 54 16.94 6.74 5.52
N ARG A 55 17.53 5.92 6.39
CA ARG A 55 18.47 4.87 5.98
C ARG A 55 17.83 3.85 5.04
N ARG A 56 16.54 3.52 5.17
CA ARG A 56 15.84 2.64 4.21
C ARG A 56 15.79 3.29 2.83
N ILE A 57 15.44 4.57 2.74
CA ILE A 57 15.39 5.33 1.48
C ILE A 57 16.78 5.35 0.81
N SER A 58 17.83 5.67 1.57
CA SER A 58 19.21 5.76 1.05
C SER A 58 19.78 4.43 0.54
N LYS A 59 19.15 3.28 0.81
CA LYS A 59 19.56 2.01 0.18
C LYS A 59 19.19 1.94 -1.31
N TYR A 60 18.21 2.73 -1.73
CA TYR A 60 17.57 2.62 -3.04
C TYR A 60 17.72 3.88 -3.91
N ALA A 61 18.22 4.99 -3.34
CA ALA A 61 18.50 6.23 -4.06
C ALA A 61 19.78 6.89 -3.52
N ASP A 62 20.51 7.57 -4.40
CA ASP A 62 21.64 8.43 -4.01
C ASP A 62 21.08 9.76 -3.50
N VAL A 63 20.75 9.80 -2.20
CA VAL A 63 20.18 10.97 -1.54
C VAL A 63 21.28 11.93 -1.13
N LYS A 64 21.27 13.14 -1.71
CA LYS A 64 22.18 14.24 -1.37
C LYS A 64 21.47 15.42 -0.71
N GLU A 65 20.14 15.38 -0.74
CA GLU A 65 19.24 16.40 -0.25
C GLU A 65 19.11 16.34 1.29
N GLU A 66 18.76 17.47 1.91
CA GLU A 66 18.38 17.48 3.32
C GLU A 66 17.03 16.75 3.48
N ILE A 67 17.02 15.58 4.13
CA ILE A 67 15.79 14.85 4.44
C ILE A 67 15.35 15.12 5.88
N ILE A 68 14.12 15.60 6.03
CA ILE A 68 13.40 15.70 7.32
C ILE A 68 12.28 14.67 7.30
N ALA A 69 12.32 13.71 8.22
CA ALA A 69 11.25 12.75 8.41
C ALA A 69 10.67 12.89 9.81
N GLU A 70 9.42 13.30 9.91
CA GLU A 70 8.72 13.51 11.18
C GLU A 70 7.31 12.95 11.14
N HIS A 71 6.77 12.59 12.30
CA HIS A 71 5.39 12.12 12.39
C HIS A 71 4.42 13.29 12.19
N LYS A 72 3.33 13.05 11.44
CA LYS A 72 2.29 14.05 11.17
C LYS A 72 2.85 15.26 10.43
N ALA A 73 3.81 15.05 9.54
CA ALA A 73 4.42 16.12 8.76
C ALA A 73 3.37 16.82 7.87
N ASP A 74 2.30 16.12 7.49
CA ASP A 74 1.18 16.68 6.73
C ASP A 74 0.39 17.77 7.48
N ALA A 75 0.47 17.83 8.80
CA ALA A 75 -0.12 18.88 9.62
C ALA A 75 0.77 20.14 9.73
N ASN A 76 2.08 19.97 9.65
CA ASN A 76 3.06 21.04 9.88
C ASN A 76 3.59 21.65 8.57
N TRP A 77 3.61 20.86 7.49
CA TRP A 77 4.24 21.24 6.24
C TRP A 77 3.22 21.31 5.10
N PRO A 78 2.94 22.50 4.54
CA PRO A 78 2.00 22.65 3.42
C PRO A 78 2.33 21.77 2.22
N ALA A 79 3.62 21.56 1.92
CA ALA A 79 4.07 20.69 0.83
C ALA A 79 3.71 19.22 1.08
N VAL A 80 3.84 18.73 2.32
CA VAL A 80 3.47 17.36 2.69
C VAL A 80 1.95 17.22 2.73
N SER A 81 1.23 18.25 3.19
CA SER A 81 -0.23 18.31 3.12
C SER A 81 -0.74 18.17 1.67
N ALA A 82 -0.14 18.91 0.74
CA ALA A 82 -0.45 18.82 -0.69
C ALA A 82 -0.15 17.42 -1.25
N ALA A 83 0.99 16.81 -0.89
CA ALA A 83 1.32 15.44 -1.28
C ALA A 83 0.29 14.43 -0.77
N SER A 84 -0.15 14.57 0.48
CA SER A 84 -1.22 13.76 1.09
C SER A 84 -2.55 13.91 0.36
N ILE A 85 -2.93 15.12 -0.07
CA ILE A 85 -4.14 15.36 -0.86
C ILE A 85 -4.03 14.63 -2.20
N ILE A 86 -2.93 14.78 -2.93
CA ILE A 86 -2.71 14.11 -4.21
C ILE A 86 -2.81 12.59 -4.04
N ALA A 87 -2.13 12.02 -3.04
CA ALA A 87 -2.16 10.58 -2.79
C ALA A 87 -3.57 10.06 -2.48
N LYS A 88 -4.33 10.76 -1.63
CA LYS A 88 -5.70 10.38 -1.24
C LYS A 88 -6.66 10.48 -2.42
N VAL A 89 -6.64 11.58 -3.16
CA VAL A 89 -7.52 11.78 -4.34
C VAL A 89 -7.24 10.73 -5.41
N THR A 90 -5.96 10.45 -5.70
CA THR A 90 -5.58 9.41 -6.66
C THR A 90 -6.09 8.04 -6.22
N ARG A 91 -5.88 7.67 -4.95
CA ARG A 91 -6.39 6.41 -4.39
C ARG A 91 -7.91 6.31 -4.50
N ASP A 92 -8.63 7.35 -4.12
CA ASP A 92 -10.10 7.34 -4.09
C ASP A 92 -10.68 7.24 -5.50
N ASN A 93 -10.03 7.83 -6.51
CA ASN A 93 -10.39 7.65 -7.92
C ASN A 93 -10.22 6.20 -8.40
N VAL A 94 -9.15 5.53 -7.97
CA VAL A 94 -8.93 4.11 -8.27
C VAL A 94 -10.01 3.24 -7.62
N VAL A 95 -10.32 3.48 -6.34
CA VAL A 95 -11.38 2.75 -5.62
C VAL A 95 -12.74 2.97 -6.28
N ALA A 96 -13.10 4.21 -6.62
CA ALA A 96 -14.36 4.52 -7.30
C ALA A 96 -14.48 3.81 -8.66
N SER A 97 -13.36 3.67 -9.38
CA SER A 97 -13.32 2.93 -10.65
C SER A 97 -13.54 1.43 -10.46
N LEU A 98 -13.02 0.87 -9.37
CA LEU A 98 -13.26 -0.52 -8.99
C LEU A 98 -14.72 -0.74 -8.55
N GLU A 99 -15.30 0.17 -7.78
CA GLU A 99 -16.70 0.07 -7.35
C GLU A 99 -17.68 0.11 -8.52
N LYS A 100 -17.38 0.91 -9.57
CA LYS A 100 -18.16 0.89 -10.81
C LYS A 100 -18.17 -0.49 -11.49
N LYS A 101 -17.09 -1.27 -11.32
CA LYS A 101 -16.92 -2.58 -11.97
C LYS A 101 -17.41 -3.74 -11.11
N TYR A 102 -17.22 -3.68 -9.80
CA TYR A 102 -17.44 -4.80 -8.88
C TYR A 102 -18.57 -4.54 -7.85
N GLY A 103 -19.20 -3.37 -7.89
CA GLY A 103 -20.25 -2.97 -6.95
C GLY A 103 -19.68 -2.37 -5.66
N GLU A 104 -20.53 -2.24 -4.63
CA GLU A 104 -20.12 -1.68 -3.34
C GLU A 104 -19.02 -2.53 -2.68
N MET A 105 -17.83 -1.94 -2.54
CA MET A 105 -16.67 -2.57 -1.93
C MET A 105 -16.37 -2.00 -0.53
N GLY A 106 -16.96 -0.84 -0.22
CA GLY A 106 -16.61 -0.06 0.95
C GLY A 106 -15.22 0.57 0.83
N SER A 107 -14.70 1.04 1.94
CA SER A 107 -13.45 1.82 1.98
C SER A 107 -12.17 1.00 1.72
N GLY A 108 -12.25 -0.33 1.70
CA GLY A 108 -11.10 -1.22 1.61
C GLY A 108 -10.38 -1.45 2.94
N TYR A 109 -10.87 -0.86 4.04
CA TYR A 109 -10.28 -1.02 5.37
C TYR A 109 -10.85 -2.23 6.12
N PRO A 110 -10.04 -2.90 6.97
CA PRO A 110 -10.50 -4.01 7.80
C PRO A 110 -11.68 -3.73 8.74
N ALA A 111 -11.87 -2.47 9.14
CA ALA A 111 -12.92 -2.04 10.05
C ALA A 111 -14.25 -1.74 9.34
N ASP A 112 -14.27 -1.69 8.01
CA ASP A 112 -15.48 -1.39 7.24
C ASP A 112 -16.24 -2.69 6.97
N GLU A 113 -17.45 -2.79 7.52
CA GLU A 113 -18.32 -3.96 7.36
C GLU A 113 -18.64 -4.26 5.90
N ARG A 114 -18.74 -3.22 5.05
CA ARG A 114 -19.00 -3.38 3.60
C ARG A 114 -17.82 -4.05 2.91
N THR A 115 -16.60 -3.68 3.30
CA THR A 115 -15.38 -4.34 2.80
C THR A 115 -15.31 -5.80 3.23
N ILE A 116 -15.68 -6.11 4.47
CA ILE A 116 -15.77 -7.51 4.93
C ILE A 116 -16.85 -8.27 4.16
N ALA A 117 -18.02 -7.68 3.95
CA ALA A 117 -19.11 -8.28 3.19
C ALA A 117 -18.70 -8.55 1.74
N PHE A 118 -18.04 -7.59 1.08
CA PHE A 118 -17.50 -7.73 -0.27
C PHE A 118 -16.54 -8.92 -0.39
N LEU A 119 -15.57 -9.03 0.53
CA LEU A 119 -14.60 -10.12 0.54
C LEU A 119 -15.24 -11.49 0.82
N LYS A 120 -16.28 -11.55 1.65
CA LYS A 120 -17.04 -12.79 1.92
C LYS A 120 -17.87 -13.21 0.72
N LYS A 121 -18.53 -12.25 0.06
CA LYS A 121 -19.39 -12.48 -1.10
C LYS A 121 -18.61 -13.07 -2.27
N HIS A 122 -17.41 -12.54 -2.54
CA HIS A 122 -16.55 -12.97 -3.66
C HIS A 122 -15.48 -13.98 -3.22
N LYS A 123 -15.80 -14.83 -2.25
CA LYS A 123 -14.87 -15.84 -1.74
C LYS A 123 -14.57 -16.87 -2.82
N GLY A 124 -13.30 -16.99 -3.21
CA GLY A 124 -12.84 -17.91 -4.25
C GLY A 124 -12.48 -17.22 -5.56
N GLU A 125 -12.88 -15.95 -5.72
CA GLU A 125 -12.44 -15.10 -6.83
C GLU A 125 -11.06 -14.49 -6.52
N GLU A 126 -10.32 -14.23 -7.60
CA GLU A 126 -8.99 -13.61 -7.55
C GLU A 126 -9.06 -12.19 -8.13
N PHE A 127 -8.62 -11.22 -7.34
CA PHE A 127 -8.64 -9.81 -7.68
C PHE A 127 -7.26 -9.19 -7.53
N ASP A 128 -6.80 -8.49 -8.57
CA ASP A 128 -5.48 -7.84 -8.56
C ASP A 128 -5.40 -6.60 -7.63
N PHE A 129 -6.53 -6.17 -7.09
CA PHE A 129 -6.66 -5.05 -6.15
C PHE A 129 -6.82 -5.50 -4.69
N VAL A 130 -6.94 -6.80 -4.41
CA VAL A 130 -7.01 -7.34 -3.04
C VAL A 130 -5.61 -7.74 -2.58
N ARG A 131 -5.23 -7.29 -1.37
CA ARG A 131 -3.97 -7.68 -0.71
C ARG A 131 -4.19 -8.96 0.09
N TYR A 132 -3.97 -10.11 -0.53
CA TYR A 132 -4.15 -11.43 0.08
C TYR A 132 -3.13 -11.73 1.18
N SER A 133 -2.01 -11.02 1.25
CA SER A 133 -1.06 -11.19 2.36
C SER A 133 -1.55 -10.57 3.68
N TRP A 134 -2.58 -9.71 3.65
CA TRP A 134 -3.14 -9.05 4.85
C TRP A 134 -3.93 -10.03 5.71
N SER A 135 -3.87 -9.83 7.03
CA SER A 135 -4.54 -10.68 8.02
C SER A 135 -6.06 -10.77 7.80
N THR A 136 -6.69 -9.65 7.44
CA THR A 136 -8.13 -9.59 7.14
C THR A 136 -8.50 -10.44 5.93
N ALA A 137 -7.78 -10.32 4.81
CA ALA A 137 -8.03 -11.14 3.63
C ALA A 137 -7.83 -12.64 3.94
N LYS A 138 -6.74 -12.99 4.64
CA LYS A 138 -6.46 -14.37 5.08
C LYS A 138 -7.58 -14.95 5.95
N ARG A 139 -8.12 -14.17 6.89
CA ARG A 139 -9.19 -14.59 7.80
C ARG A 139 -10.55 -14.69 7.09
N THR A 140 -10.87 -13.73 6.23
CA THR A 140 -12.19 -13.63 5.61
C THR A 140 -12.35 -14.58 4.43
N ILE A 141 -11.34 -14.69 3.58
CA ILE A 141 -11.38 -15.51 2.35
C ILE A 141 -11.02 -16.98 2.67
N GLY A 142 -10.34 -17.24 3.80
CA GLY A 142 -9.89 -18.57 4.20
C GLY A 142 -8.79 -19.12 3.27
N LYS A 143 -8.06 -20.14 3.72
CA LYS A 143 -7.22 -20.92 2.80
C LYS A 143 -8.16 -21.65 1.85
N LYS A 144 -7.89 -21.62 0.53
CA LYS A 144 -8.55 -22.54 -0.42
C LYS A 144 -8.42 -23.94 0.19
N SER A 145 -9.54 -24.54 0.59
CA SER A 145 -9.56 -25.96 0.95
C SER A 145 -8.99 -26.68 -0.28
N LYS A 146 -7.84 -27.34 -0.13
CA LYS A 146 -7.43 -28.32 -1.14
C LYS A 146 -8.67 -29.21 -1.32
N LYS A 147 -9.22 -29.28 -2.53
CA LYS A 147 -10.29 -30.24 -2.84
C LYS A 147 -9.82 -31.57 -2.27
N GLN A 148 -10.48 -32.04 -1.21
CA GLN A 148 -10.34 -33.39 -0.75
C GLN A 148 -10.86 -34.20 -1.94
N SER A 149 -9.94 -34.78 -2.71
CA SER A 149 -10.29 -35.83 -3.65
C SER A 149 -10.99 -36.89 -2.81
N THR A 150 -12.32 -36.89 -2.87
CA THR A 150 -13.12 -38.02 -2.44
C THR A 150 -12.59 -39.21 -3.21
N LEU A 151 -11.77 -40.03 -2.56
CA LEU A 151 -11.62 -41.43 -2.90
C LEU A 151 -13.00 -42.02 -2.67
N GLY A 152 -13.82 -41.92 -3.72
CA GLY A 152 -15.05 -42.68 -3.85
C GLY A 152 -14.68 -44.15 -3.81
N GLN A 153 -15.38 -44.86 -2.94
CA GLN A 153 -15.43 -46.31 -2.83
C GLN A 153 -15.60 -46.94 -4.23
N PHE A 154 -14.73 -47.88 -4.60
CA PHE A 154 -14.99 -49.30 -4.89
C PHE A 154 -13.67 -49.99 -5.25
#